data_AF-A0A5C9APL2-F1
#
_entry.id   AF-A0A5C9APL2-F1
#
_cell.length_a   1.000
_cell.length_b   1.000
_cell.length_c   1.000
_cell.angle_alpha   90.00
_cell.angle_beta   90.00
_cell.angle_gamma   90.00
#
_symmetry.space_group_name_H-M   'P 1'
#
loop_
_entity.id
_entity.type
_entity.pdbx_description
1 polymer ?
#
loop_
_entity_poly.entity_id
_entity_poly.type
_entity_poly.pdbx_seq_one_letter_code
_entity_poly.pdbx_strand_id
1 'polypeptide(L)'
;MIPEKRIIRRIQSGGCAIHCQDCSISQLCIPFTLNEHELDQLDNIIERKKPIQKGQTLFKAGDELKSLYAIRSGTIKSYTITEQGDEQITGFHLAGDLVGFDAIGSG
;
A
#
# COMPACT_ATOMS: atom_id res chain seq x y z
N MET A 1 -30.26 -20.12 -9.68
CA MET A 1 -28.87 -19.94 -10.13
C MET A 1 -28.33 -18.69 -9.45
N ILE A 2 -27.64 -18.85 -8.32
CA ILE A 2 -27.01 -17.76 -7.56
C ILE A 2 -25.50 -18.04 -7.61
N PRO A 3 -24.66 -17.14 -8.14
CA PRO A 3 -23.24 -17.43 -8.34
C PRO A 3 -22.50 -17.43 -7.00
N GLU A 4 -21.61 -18.41 -6.87
CA GLU A 4 -20.81 -18.68 -5.69
C GLU A 4 -19.91 -17.50 -5.31
N LYS A 5 -20.05 -17.03 -4.07
CA LYS A 5 -19.14 -16.08 -3.44
C LYS A 5 -17.81 -16.80 -3.22
N ARG A 6 -16.83 -16.52 -4.09
CA ARG A 6 -15.46 -17.04 -3.98
C ARG A 6 -14.81 -16.47 -2.71
N ILE A 7 -14.86 -17.25 -1.63
CA ILE A 7 -14.16 -16.95 -0.39
C ILE A 7 -12.65 -17.11 -0.66
N ILE A 8 -11.97 -15.99 -0.90
CA ILE A 8 -10.51 -15.94 -0.97
C ILE A 8 -10.01 -16.17 0.46
N ARG A 9 -9.63 -17.41 0.78
CA ARG A 9 -8.97 -17.76 2.03
C ARG A 9 -7.59 -17.08 2.05
N ARG A 10 -7.50 -15.95 2.78
CA ARG A 10 -6.25 -15.22 3.02
C ARG A 10 -5.28 -16.14 3.78
N ILE A 11 -4.12 -16.39 3.18
CA ILE A 11 -3.03 -17.14 3.81
C ILE A 11 -2.45 -16.25 4.92
N GLN A 12 -2.76 -16.59 6.17
CA GLN A 12 -2.12 -16.00 7.34
C GLN A 12 -0.64 -16.39 7.33
N SER A 13 0.21 -15.49 6.87
CA SER A 13 1.66 -15.63 6.96
C SER A 13 2.06 -15.32 8.41
N GLY A 14 2.45 -16.36 9.16
CA GLY A 14 2.87 -16.28 10.56
C GLY A 14 4.16 -15.47 10.79
N GLY A 15 4.07 -14.16 10.68
CA GLY A 15 5.04 -13.20 11.20
C GLY A 15 4.28 -12.12 11.97
N CYS A 16 4.87 -11.62 13.06
CA CYS A 16 4.35 -10.56 13.93
C CYS A 16 3.44 -9.57 13.17
N ALA A 17 2.13 -9.80 13.24
CA ALA A 17 1.14 -8.99 12.55
C ALA A 17 0.97 -7.72 13.37
N ILE A 18 1.71 -6.67 13.01
CA ILE A 18 1.55 -5.37 13.65
C ILE A 18 0.20 -4.79 13.18
N HIS A 19 -0.70 -4.58 14.12
CA HIS A 19 -1.96 -3.88 13.91
C HIS A 19 -1.71 -2.38 13.74
N CYS A 20 -2.55 -1.70 12.95
CA CYS A 20 -2.44 -0.23 12.81
C CYS A 20 -2.53 0.49 14.17
N GLN A 21 -3.21 -0.11 15.15
CA GLN A 21 -3.31 0.35 16.54
C GLN A 21 -1.96 0.32 17.27
N ASP A 22 -1.09 -0.65 16.96
CA ASP A 22 0.24 -0.81 17.57
C ASP A 22 1.36 -0.15 16.75
N CYS A 23 1.02 0.55 15.66
CA CYS A 23 2.00 1.18 14.80
C CYS A 23 2.42 2.54 15.36
N SER A 24 3.71 2.71 15.64
CA SER A 24 4.28 3.99 16.12
C SER A 24 4.16 5.14 15.11
N ILE A 25 3.88 4.85 13.84
CA ILE A 25 3.68 5.83 12.75
C ILE A 25 2.19 6.12 12.50
N SER A 26 1.26 5.47 13.21
CA SER A 26 -0.19 5.57 12.97
C SER A 26 -0.71 7.02 12.98
N GLN A 27 -0.10 7.89 13.80
CA GLN A 27 -0.44 9.32 13.88
C GLN A 27 -0.13 10.13 12.61
N LEU A 28 0.70 9.60 11.70
CA LEU A 28 1.11 10.26 10.46
C LEU A 28 0.46 9.62 9.21
N CYS A 29 -0.45 8.65 9.40
CA CYS A 29 -1.06 7.86 8.33
C CYS A 29 -2.60 8.03 8.35
N ILE A 30 -3.30 7.38 7.42
CA ILE A 30 -4.78 7.29 7.34
C ILE A 30 -5.49 7.16 8.71
N PRO A 31 -5.03 6.31 9.66
CA PRO A 31 -5.80 6.03 10.87
C PRO A 31 -5.98 7.20 11.84
N PHE A 32 -5.27 8.32 11.72
CA PHE A 32 -5.33 9.40 12.71
C PHE A 32 -6.73 10.01 12.91
N THR A 33 -7.57 10.04 11.86
CA THR A 33 -8.91 10.64 11.92
C THR A 33 -10.03 9.62 12.14
N LEU A 34 -9.69 8.34 12.31
CA LEU A 34 -10.66 7.26 12.39
C LEU A 34 -10.96 6.90 13.85
N ASN A 35 -12.22 6.58 14.15
CA ASN A 35 -12.59 6.02 15.45
C ASN A 35 -12.17 4.54 15.58
N GLU A 36 -12.21 3.97 16.78
CA GLU A 36 -11.75 2.59 17.04
C GLU A 36 -12.42 1.55 16.12
N HIS A 37 -13.72 1.69 15.86
CA HIS A 37 -14.45 0.77 14.99
C HIS A 37 -14.02 0.91 13.52
N GLU A 38 -13.81 2.14 13.04
CA GLU A 38 -13.28 2.40 11.70
C GLU A 38 -11.85 1.91 11.53
N LEU A 39 -11.03 2.01 12.59
CA LEU A 39 -9.68 1.45 12.63
C LEU A 39 -9.68 -0.07 12.51
N ASP A 40 -10.57 -0.75 13.24
CA ASP A 40 -10.73 -2.19 13.12
C ASP A 40 -11.18 -2.59 11.71
N GLN A 41 -12.11 -1.85 11.12
CA GLN A 41 -12.53 -2.08 9.74
C GLN A 41 -11.38 -1.89 8.74
N LEU A 42 -10.57 -0.85 8.93
CA LEU A 42 -9.39 -0.59 8.10
C LEU A 42 -8.35 -1.71 8.25
N ASP A 43 -8.03 -2.12 9.49
CA ASP A 43 -7.04 -3.16 9.75
C ASP A 43 -7.44 -4.51 9.13
N ASN A 44 -8.74 -4.79 9.09
CA ASN A 44 -9.30 -5.99 8.46
C ASN A 44 -9.15 -5.99 6.92
N ILE A 45 -9.15 -4.83 6.26
CA ILE A 45 -9.00 -4.77 4.79
C ILE A 45 -7.54 -4.73 4.36
N ILE A 46 -6.62 -4.29 5.22
CA ILE A 46 -5.19 -4.15 4.92
C ILE A 46 -4.54 -5.51 4.64
N GLU A 47 -3.87 -5.61 3.48
CA GLU A 47 -3.07 -6.77 3.11
C GLU A 47 -1.60 -6.57 3.50
N ARG A 48 -1.16 -7.30 4.53
CA ARG A 48 0.24 -7.26 4.99
C ARG A 48 1.13 -8.11 4.07
N LYS A 49 1.74 -7.46 3.07
CA LYS A 49 2.66 -8.09 2.11
C LYS A 49 4.05 -8.33 2.73
N LYS A 50 4.83 -9.23 2.10
CA LYS A 50 6.24 -9.45 2.46
C LYS A 50 7.05 -8.15 2.29
N PRO A 51 8.08 -7.91 3.13
CA PRO A 51 8.96 -6.75 2.98
C PRO A 51 9.58 -6.67 1.58
N ILE A 52 9.55 -5.49 0.98
CA ILE A 52 10.14 -5.21 -0.33
C ILE A 52 11.64 -4.93 -0.13
N GLN A 53 12.47 -5.58 -0.92
CA GLN A 53 13.92 -5.41 -0.85
C GLN A 53 14.39 -4.25 -1.73
N LYS A 54 15.58 -3.70 -1.43
CA LYS A 54 16.19 -2.64 -2.24
C LYS A 54 16.30 -3.09 -3.71
N GLY A 55 15.87 -2.21 -4.62
CA GLY A 55 15.88 -2.46 -6.06
C GLY A 55 14.65 -3.21 -6.59
N GLN A 56 13.77 -3.71 -5.70
CA GLN A 56 12.48 -4.24 -6.14
C GLN A 56 11.48 -3.11 -6.39
N THR A 57 10.61 -3.33 -7.36
CA THR A 57 9.59 -2.38 -7.78
C THR A 57 8.25 -2.73 -7.14
N LEU A 58 7.51 -1.71 -6.68
CA LEU A 58 6.18 -1.86 -6.09
C LEU A 58 5.10 -2.09 -7.17
N PHE A 59 5.10 -1.24 -8.20
CA PHE A 59 4.29 -1.32 -9.40
C PHE A 59 4.99 -0.53 -10.52
N LYS A 60 4.58 -0.74 -11.77
CA LYS A 60 5.09 -0.01 -12.94
C LYS A 60 4.03 0.92 -13.52
N ALA A 61 4.47 1.94 -14.24
CA ALA A 61 3.58 2.78 -15.01
C ALA A 61 2.77 1.93 -16.01
N GLY A 62 1.46 2.14 -16.05
CA GLY A 62 0.52 1.37 -16.87
C GLY A 62 -0.02 0.09 -16.22
N ASP A 63 0.46 -0.31 -15.04
CA ASP A 63 -0.15 -1.41 -14.29
C ASP A 63 -1.55 -1.02 -13.79
N GLU A 64 -2.49 -1.97 -13.82
CA GLU A 64 -3.82 -1.78 -13.23
C GLU A 64 -3.73 -1.51 -11.72
N LEU A 65 -4.52 -0.55 -11.23
CA LEU A 65 -4.60 -0.24 -9.80
C LEU A 65 -5.26 -1.40 -9.04
N LYS A 66 -4.45 -2.15 -8.29
CA LYS A 66 -4.92 -3.24 -7.42
C LYS A 66 -5.15 -2.81 -5.98
N SER A 67 -4.28 -1.95 -5.47
CA SER A 67 -4.27 -1.53 -4.06
C SER A 67 -3.49 -0.23 -3.92
N LEU A 68 -3.85 0.57 -2.91
CA LEU A 68 -2.99 1.62 -2.40
C LEU A 68 -1.98 1.04 -1.41
N TYR A 69 -0.82 1.69 -1.28
CA TYR A 69 0.27 1.19 -0.46
C TYR A 69 0.66 2.21 0.60
N ALA A 70 0.54 1.82 1.87
CA ALA A 70 1.05 2.58 3.00
C ALA A 70 2.48 2.15 3.32
N ILE A 71 3.42 3.10 3.36
CA ILE A 71 4.81 2.80 3.72
C ILE A 71 4.90 2.72 5.24
N ARG A 72 5.14 1.52 5.76
CA ARG A 72 5.35 1.32 7.19
C ARG A 72 6.75 1.74 7.64
N SER A 73 7.76 1.46 6.82
CA SER A 73 9.17 1.67 7.14
C SER A 73 10.02 1.70 5.87
N GLY A 74 11.07 2.51 5.86
CA GLY A 74 11.97 2.66 4.71
C GLY A 74 11.57 3.82 3.79
N THR A 75 12.03 3.76 2.54
CA THR A 75 11.85 4.82 1.55
C THR A 75 11.59 4.22 0.18
N ILE A 76 10.65 4.80 -0.56
CA ILE A 76 10.35 4.44 -1.94
C ILE A 76 10.56 5.69 -2.80
N LYS A 77 11.16 5.52 -3.99
CA LYS A 77 11.17 6.55 -5.02
C LYS A 77 10.09 6.27 -6.05
N SER A 78 9.41 7.31 -6.50
CA SER A 78 8.55 7.29 -7.68
C SER A 78 9.30 7.95 -8.82
N TYR A 79 9.18 7.39 -10.01
CA TYR A 79 9.85 7.90 -11.20
C TYR A 79 9.02 7.67 -12.45
N THR A 80 9.31 8.44 -13.49
CA THR A 80 8.84 8.23 -14.86
C THR A 80 10.03 8.06 -15.79
N ILE A 81 9.78 7.55 -16.99
CA ILE A 81 10.78 7.44 -18.06
C ILE A 81 10.49 8.53 -19.09
N THR A 82 11.50 9.33 -19.42
CA THR A 82 11.38 10.37 -20.46
C THR A 82 11.34 9.75 -21.85
N GLU A 83 10.98 10.53 -22.88
CA GLU A 83 11.02 10.07 -24.27
C GLU A 83 12.43 9.61 -24.72
N GLN A 84 13.47 10.09 -24.04
CA GLN A 84 14.88 9.75 -24.30
C GLN A 84 15.32 8.48 -23.56
N GLY A 85 14.46 7.90 -22.71
CA GLY A 85 14.74 6.70 -21.93
C GLY A 85 15.34 6.94 -20.55
N ASP A 86 15.44 8.20 -20.10
CA ASP A 86 16.05 8.55 -18.83
C ASP A 86 15.07 8.42 -17.66
N GLU A 87 15.57 8.00 -16.50
CA GLU A 87 14.80 7.93 -15.26
C GLU A 87 14.68 9.32 -14.62
N GLN A 88 13.45 9.85 -14.55
CA GLN A 88 13.13 11.11 -13.88
C GLN A 88 12.41 10.82 -12.56
N ILE A 89 13.06 11.09 -11.44
CA ILE A 89 12.44 10.96 -10.11
C ILE A 89 11.37 12.04 -9.94
N THR A 90 10.15 11.62 -9.59
CA THR A 90 8.99 12.50 -9.36
C THR A 90 8.71 12.71 -7.88
N GLY A 91 9.22 11.82 -7.01
CA GLY A 91 9.05 11.96 -5.56
C GLY A 91 9.75 10.89 -4.76
N PHE A 92 9.92 11.18 -3.47
CA PHE A 92 10.33 10.22 -2.45
C PHE A 92 9.21 10.10 -1.42
N HIS A 93 8.91 8.88 -1.04
CA HIS A 93 7.87 8.52 -0.09
C HIS A 93 8.51 7.87 1.13
N LEU A 94 8.16 8.33 2.32
CA LEU A 94 8.69 7.91 3.61
C LEU A 94 7.64 7.15 4.42
N ALA A 95 8.04 6.67 5.61
CA ALA A 95 7.12 6.01 6.52
C ALA A 95 5.93 6.92 6.89
N GLY A 96 4.72 6.41 6.76
CA GLY A 96 3.46 7.17 6.91
C GLY A 96 2.83 7.56 5.57
N ASP A 97 3.62 7.67 4.51
CA ASP A 97 3.11 8.07 3.21
C ASP A 97 2.31 6.97 2.52
N LEU A 98 1.42 7.41 1.64
CA LEU A 98 0.58 6.57 0.80
C LEU A 98 0.97 6.75 -0.66
N VAL A 99 1.09 5.63 -1.37
CA VAL A 99 1.49 5.59 -2.77
C VAL A 99 0.41 4.91 -3.62
N GLY A 100 0.18 5.45 -4.82
CA GLY A 100 -0.79 4.93 -5.81
C GLY A 100 -2.08 5.75 -5.93
N PHE A 101 -2.18 6.92 -5.28
CA PHE A 101 -3.34 7.81 -5.42
C PHE A 101 -3.51 8.38 -6.82
N ASP A 102 -2.40 8.58 -7.53
CA ASP A 102 -2.33 9.03 -8.92
C ASP A 102 -3.03 8.08 -9.90
N ALA A 103 -3.18 6.81 -9.53
CA ALA A 103 -3.89 5.81 -10.32
C ALA A 103 -5.42 5.80 -10.10
N ILE A 104 -5.95 6.59 -9.16
CA ILE A 104 -7.40 6.67 -8.91
C ILE A 104 -8.04 7.58 -9.96
N GLY A 105 -8.96 7.02 -10.76
CA GLY A 105 -9.70 7.78 -11.78
C GLY A 105 -9.02 7.82 -13.15
N SER A 106 -7.83 7.27 -13.30
CA SER A 106 -7.14 7.06 -14.59
C SER A 106 -7.48 5.69 -15.23
N GLY A 107 -8.69 5.18 -14.98
CA GLY A 107 -9.20 3.92 -15.52
C GLY A 107 -10.12 4.13 -16.73
#